data_AF-A0A918RJ47-F1
#
_entry.id   AF-A0A918RJ47-F1
#
_cell.length_a   1.000
_cell.length_b   1.000
_cell.length_c   1.000
_cell.angle_alpha   90.00
_cell.angle_beta   90.00
_cell.angle_gamma   90.00
#
_symmetry.space_group_name_H-M   'P 1'
#
loop_
_entity.id
_entity.type
_entity.pdbx_description
1 polymer ?
#
loop_
_entity_poly.entity_id
_entity_poly.type
_entity_poly.pdbx_seq_one_letter_code
_entity_poly.pdbx_strand_id
1 'polypeptide(L)'
;MNSLTVKKISALFIVGVLLFSDARAKGYPEFPYSKNMDVVIVADNMDFNGLEMRAYQFKSKDDEEDIVAFYESEWGDEMTNVLFGDWRILSHREGDYLMTVQIEQNTMAVTHGTLGITPMFRLVDAGSAHIKKLQSGIGKDFPTPPKSKILNDIKSDDGGIVTRTLLFENAQSVRQNLRFYLRSMQSDGWQVLGGTPENIKDVNVLAMNKGGRKLNLSFVSRDGKTYGVATSIN
;
A
#
# COMPACT_ATOMS: atom_id res chain seq x y z
N MET A 1 71.55 -45.37 27.05
CA MET A 1 70.78 -46.59 26.76
C MET A 1 69.33 -46.33 27.15
N ASN A 2 68.42 -46.44 26.17
CA ASN A 2 66.94 -46.62 26.19
C ASN A 2 66.17 -46.23 27.47
N SER A 3 65.05 -45.51 27.44
CA SER A 3 63.93 -45.63 26.50
C SER A 3 63.03 -44.39 26.51
N LEU A 4 62.50 -44.04 25.33
CA LEU A 4 61.38 -43.11 25.17
C LEU A 4 60.13 -43.58 25.93
N THR A 5 59.43 -42.66 26.58
CA THR A 5 58.02 -42.86 26.96
C THR A 5 57.23 -41.63 26.52
N VAL A 6 56.55 -41.76 25.39
CA VAL A 6 55.64 -40.75 24.83
C VAL A 6 54.36 -40.75 25.67
N LYS A 7 54.14 -39.69 26.45
CA LYS A 7 52.84 -39.44 27.10
C LYS A 7 51.86 -38.96 26.03
N LYS A 8 50.79 -39.74 25.83
CA LYS A 8 49.66 -39.39 24.96
C LYS A 8 48.98 -38.12 25.49
N ILE A 9 48.99 -37.05 24.69
CA ILE A 9 48.18 -35.85 24.92
C ILE A 9 46.80 -36.15 24.35
N SER A 10 45.83 -36.43 25.22
CA SER A 10 44.42 -36.52 24.84
C SER A 10 43.86 -35.09 24.74
N ALA A 11 43.85 -34.54 23.52
CA ALA A 11 43.13 -33.31 23.22
C ALA A 11 41.65 -33.66 23.01
N LEU A 12 40.81 -33.31 23.98
CA LEU A 12 39.36 -33.44 23.90
C LEU A 12 38.83 -32.28 23.04
N PHE A 13 38.59 -32.52 21.75
CA PHE A 13 37.92 -31.57 20.87
C PHE A 13 36.41 -31.61 21.17
N ILE A 14 35.93 -30.69 22.00
CA ILE A 14 34.49 -30.42 22.14
C ILE A 14 34.07 -29.62 20.91
N VAL A 15 33.55 -30.30 19.89
CA VAL A 15 32.84 -29.67 18.78
C VAL A 15 31.47 -29.26 19.31
N GLY A 16 31.35 -28.02 19.76
CA GLY A 16 30.07 -27.40 20.06
C GLY A 16 29.33 -27.13 18.75
N VAL A 17 28.38 -28.00 18.40
CA VAL A 17 27.41 -27.74 17.33
C VAL A 17 26.51 -26.61 17.82
N LEU A 18 26.83 -25.37 17.40
CA LEU A 18 25.90 -24.25 17.49
C LEU A 18 24.75 -24.56 16.52
N LEU A 19 23.63 -25.05 17.06
CA LEU A 19 22.36 -25.08 16.35
C LEU A 19 21.94 -23.62 16.13
N PHE A 20 22.33 -23.06 14.99
CA PHE A 20 21.72 -21.86 14.44
C PHE A 20 20.27 -22.23 14.13
N SER A 21 19.39 -21.93 15.08
CA SER A 21 17.97 -21.90 14.81
C SER A 21 17.78 -20.71 13.89
N ASP A 22 17.58 -20.96 12.60
CA ASP A 22 17.08 -19.96 11.66
C ASP A 22 15.70 -19.54 12.14
N ALA A 23 15.67 -18.57 13.07
CA ALA A 23 14.50 -17.77 13.31
C ALA A 23 14.30 -16.93 12.05
N ARG A 24 13.74 -17.54 11.00
CA ARG A 24 13.16 -16.79 9.90
C ARG A 24 12.04 -15.97 10.53
N ALA A 25 12.29 -14.68 10.75
CA ALA A 25 11.22 -13.73 10.88
C ALA A 25 10.30 -13.98 9.67
N LYS A 26 9.08 -14.49 9.91
CA LYS A 26 8.11 -14.73 8.83
C LYS A 26 7.80 -13.36 8.24
N GLY A 27 8.51 -13.04 7.16
CA GLY A 27 8.21 -11.88 6.32
C GLY A 27 6.86 -12.08 5.64
N TYR A 28 6.50 -11.12 4.79
CA TYR A 28 5.33 -11.27 3.94
C TYR A 28 5.39 -12.59 3.15
N PRO A 29 4.28 -13.33 3.04
CA PRO A 29 4.22 -14.52 2.20
C PRO A 29 4.48 -14.15 0.74
N GLU A 30 4.97 -15.13 -0.02
CA GLU A 30 5.02 -15.02 -1.47
C GLU A 30 3.60 -15.14 -2.04
N PHE A 31 3.27 -14.30 -3.02
CA PHE A 31 1.96 -14.37 -3.67
C PHE A 31 2.01 -15.40 -4.80
N PRO A 32 1.21 -16.48 -4.79
CA PRO A 32 1.18 -17.43 -5.90
C PRO A 32 0.47 -16.78 -7.09
N TYR A 33 1.05 -16.89 -8.28
CA TYR A 33 0.42 -16.45 -9.52
C TYR A 33 0.76 -17.42 -10.65
N SER A 34 -0.15 -17.56 -11.61
CA SER A 34 0.05 -18.47 -12.74
C SER A 34 1.16 -17.95 -13.66
N LYS A 35 1.81 -18.85 -14.41
CA LYS A 35 2.83 -18.48 -15.42
C LYS A 35 2.28 -17.61 -16.56
N ASN A 36 0.96 -17.53 -16.71
CA ASN A 36 0.29 -16.73 -17.73
C ASN A 36 -0.09 -15.33 -17.19
N MET A 37 0.19 -15.06 -15.91
CA MET A 37 0.01 -13.77 -15.27
C MET A 37 1.30 -12.96 -15.34
N ASP A 38 1.24 -11.83 -16.03
CA ASP A 38 2.26 -10.79 -15.98
C ASP A 38 1.99 -9.90 -14.75
N VAL A 39 2.76 -10.11 -13.68
CA VAL A 39 2.60 -9.39 -12.41
C VAL A 39 3.62 -8.26 -12.29
N VAL A 40 3.14 -7.06 -11.96
CA VAL A 40 3.97 -5.90 -11.67
C VAL A 40 3.71 -5.41 -10.26
N ILE A 41 4.79 -5.05 -9.57
CA ILE A 41 4.73 -4.39 -8.27
C ILE A 41 4.10 -3.01 -8.49
N VAL A 42 3.02 -2.71 -7.78
CA VAL A 42 2.46 -1.36 -7.72
C VAL A 42 3.10 -0.58 -6.57
N ALA A 43 3.24 -1.24 -5.41
CA ALA A 43 3.95 -0.72 -4.26
C ALA A 43 4.46 -1.88 -3.38
N ASP A 44 5.77 -1.90 -3.12
CA ASP A 44 6.40 -2.90 -2.23
C ASP A 44 6.13 -2.62 -0.74
N ASN A 45 5.85 -1.35 -0.41
CA ASN A 45 5.49 -0.92 0.92
C ASN A 45 4.49 0.24 0.85
N MET A 46 3.21 -0.07 1.03
CA MET A 46 2.13 0.91 1.04
C MET A 46 1.44 0.93 2.40
N ASP A 47 1.15 2.12 2.92
CA ASP A 47 0.24 2.33 4.04
C ASP A 47 -1.08 2.86 3.49
N PHE A 48 -2.15 2.07 3.57
CA PHE A 48 -3.49 2.48 3.21
C PHE A 48 -4.31 2.71 4.49
N ASN A 49 -4.61 3.97 4.80
CA ASN A 49 -5.37 4.35 6.00
C ASN A 49 -4.75 3.82 7.31
N GLY A 50 -3.42 3.78 7.40
CA GLY A 50 -2.68 3.24 8.55
C GLY A 50 -2.45 1.73 8.49
N LEU A 51 -2.90 1.05 7.42
CA LEU A 51 -2.72 -0.38 7.23
C LEU A 51 -1.58 -0.62 6.24
N GLU A 52 -0.49 -1.21 6.72
CA GLU A 52 0.59 -1.68 5.86
C GLU A 52 0.08 -2.78 4.91
N MET A 53 0.37 -2.66 3.62
CA MET A 53 0.00 -3.63 2.61
C MET A 53 0.99 -3.65 1.45
N ARG A 54 1.02 -4.78 0.75
CA ARG A 54 1.68 -4.93 -0.55
C ARG A 54 0.62 -5.08 -1.62
N ALA A 55 0.78 -4.36 -2.72
CA ALA A 55 -0.15 -4.40 -3.83
C ALA A 55 0.59 -4.65 -5.15
N TYR A 56 0.03 -5.55 -5.94
CA TYR A 56 0.50 -5.90 -7.27
C TYR A 56 -0.66 -5.73 -8.25
N GLN A 57 -0.33 -5.45 -9.50
CA GLN A 57 -1.25 -5.53 -10.62
C GLN A 57 -0.88 -6.72 -11.46
N PHE A 58 -1.88 -7.40 -12.03
CA PHE A 58 -1.64 -8.45 -12.99
C PHE A 58 -2.42 -8.22 -14.28
N LYS A 59 -1.86 -8.75 -15.36
CA LYS A 59 -2.57 -9.01 -16.62
C LYS A 59 -2.44 -10.48 -16.93
N SER A 60 -3.50 -11.11 -17.41
CA SER A 60 -3.48 -12.53 -17.76
C SER A 60 -4.13 -12.79 -19.11
N LYS A 61 -3.60 -13.78 -19.82
CA LYS A 61 -4.24 -14.37 -20.98
C LYS A 61 -5.30 -15.41 -20.61
N ASP A 62 -5.26 -15.87 -19.37
CA ASP A 62 -6.29 -16.74 -18.80
C ASP A 62 -7.58 -15.94 -18.61
N ASP A 63 -8.73 -16.60 -18.78
CA ASP A 63 -10.01 -16.00 -18.44
C ASP A 63 -10.24 -15.98 -16.91
N GLU A 64 -11.35 -15.41 -16.48
CA GLU A 64 -11.68 -15.28 -15.06
C GLU A 64 -11.78 -16.66 -14.40
N GLU A 65 -12.45 -17.61 -15.06
CA GLU A 65 -12.67 -18.96 -14.55
C GLU A 65 -11.36 -19.73 -14.36
N ASP A 66 -10.43 -19.64 -15.31
CA ASP A 66 -9.11 -20.27 -15.22
C ASP A 66 -8.28 -19.69 -14.06
N ILE A 67 -8.35 -18.38 -13.83
CA ILE A 67 -7.68 -17.74 -12.68
C ILE A 67 -8.30 -18.20 -11.37
N VAL A 68 -9.63 -18.29 -11.28
CA VAL A 68 -10.32 -18.80 -10.10
C VAL A 68 -9.92 -20.24 -9.82
N ALA A 69 -9.92 -21.10 -10.84
CA ALA A 69 -9.52 -22.50 -10.71
C ALA A 69 -8.06 -22.66 -10.25
N PHE A 70 -7.16 -21.78 -10.74
CA PHE A 70 -5.78 -21.73 -10.26
C PHE A 70 -5.74 -21.46 -8.74
N TYR A 71 -6.41 -20.41 -8.25
CA TYR A 71 -6.40 -20.10 -6.82
C TYR A 71 -7.16 -21.11 -5.96
N GLU A 72 -8.21 -21.74 -6.49
CA GLU A 72 -8.85 -22.89 -5.84
C GLU A 72 -7.87 -24.06 -5.66
N SER A 73 -6.99 -24.30 -6.65
CA SER A 73 -5.98 -25.34 -6.54
C SER A 73 -4.85 -25.02 -5.55
N GLU A 74 -4.51 -23.72 -5.40
CA GLU A 74 -3.45 -23.26 -4.48
C GLU A 74 -3.95 -23.17 -3.03
N TRP A 75 -5.20 -22.74 -2.82
CA TRP A 75 -5.73 -22.40 -1.49
C TRP A 75 -6.79 -23.37 -0.97
N GLY A 76 -7.40 -24.16 -1.85
CA GLY A 76 -8.42 -25.15 -1.49
C GLY A 76 -9.63 -24.54 -0.79
N ASP A 77 -10.20 -25.30 0.15
CA ASP A 77 -11.44 -24.97 0.86
C ASP A 77 -11.33 -23.74 1.78
N GLU A 78 -10.13 -23.22 2.04
CA GLU A 78 -9.90 -22.04 2.88
C GLU A 78 -10.08 -20.71 2.11
N MET A 79 -10.27 -20.78 0.79
CA MET A 79 -10.54 -19.62 -0.05
C MET A 79 -12.00 -19.18 0.03
N THR A 80 -12.22 -17.87 0.17
CA THR A 80 -13.53 -17.25 -0.08
C THR A 80 -13.59 -16.67 -1.49
N ASN A 81 -14.71 -16.83 -2.18
CA ASN A 81 -14.96 -16.30 -3.53
C ASN A 81 -16.25 -15.47 -3.53
N VAL A 82 -16.15 -14.17 -3.79
CA VAL A 82 -17.29 -13.23 -3.71
C VAL A 82 -17.33 -12.32 -4.93
N LEU A 83 -18.53 -12.06 -5.44
CA LEU A 83 -18.77 -11.00 -6.42
C LEU A 83 -19.17 -9.70 -5.71
N PHE A 84 -18.50 -8.59 -6.03
CA PHE A 84 -18.77 -7.27 -5.48
C PHE A 84 -18.65 -6.18 -6.55
N GLY A 85 -19.79 -5.67 -7.02
CA GLY A 85 -19.83 -4.75 -8.15
C GLY A 85 -19.30 -5.43 -9.41
N ASP A 86 -18.37 -4.77 -10.11
CA ASP A 86 -17.71 -5.29 -11.32
C ASP A 86 -16.44 -6.10 -10.98
N TRP A 87 -16.33 -6.64 -9.77
CA TRP A 87 -15.15 -7.37 -9.30
C TRP A 87 -15.51 -8.74 -8.75
N ARG A 88 -14.72 -9.75 -9.12
CA ARG A 88 -14.62 -10.99 -8.34
C ARG A 88 -13.46 -10.87 -7.37
N ILE A 89 -13.72 -11.17 -6.11
CA ILE A 89 -12.75 -11.09 -5.02
C ILE A 89 -12.55 -12.50 -4.45
N LEU A 90 -11.31 -12.99 -4.58
CA LEU A 90 -10.84 -14.19 -3.89
C LEU A 90 -10.06 -13.76 -2.66
N SER A 91 -10.20 -14.48 -1.55
CA SER A 91 -9.42 -14.19 -0.35
C SER A 91 -9.01 -15.47 0.36
N HIS A 92 -7.79 -15.45 0.89
CA HIS A 92 -7.19 -16.57 1.62
C HIS A 92 -6.40 -16.06 2.83
N ARG A 93 -6.36 -16.84 3.90
CA ARG A 93 -5.56 -16.53 5.09
C ARG A 93 -4.25 -17.32 5.03
N GLU A 94 -3.13 -16.61 4.97
CA GLU A 94 -1.80 -17.19 5.08
C GLU A 94 -1.13 -16.74 6.39
N GLY A 95 -1.32 -17.53 7.45
CA GLY A 95 -0.86 -17.20 8.80
C GLY A 95 -1.51 -15.91 9.35
N ASP A 96 -0.70 -14.85 9.48
CA ASP A 96 -1.14 -13.55 9.97
C ASP A 96 -1.67 -12.62 8.87
N TYR A 97 -1.57 -13.06 7.62
CA TYR A 97 -1.83 -12.24 6.44
C TYR A 97 -3.14 -12.64 5.77
N LEU A 98 -3.87 -11.65 5.30
CA LEU A 98 -4.96 -11.78 4.34
C LEU A 98 -4.38 -11.54 2.96
N MET A 99 -4.54 -12.53 2.08
CA MET A 99 -4.21 -12.46 0.68
C MET A 99 -5.49 -12.25 -0.12
N THR A 100 -5.51 -11.32 -1.06
CA THR A 100 -6.69 -11.01 -1.87
C THR A 100 -6.34 -10.96 -3.35
N VAL A 101 -7.17 -11.57 -4.19
CA VAL A 101 -7.13 -11.43 -5.65
C VAL A 101 -8.41 -10.71 -6.05
N GLN A 102 -8.29 -9.57 -6.73
CA GLN A 102 -9.43 -8.86 -7.28
C GLN A 102 -9.34 -8.92 -8.80
N ILE A 103 -10.30 -9.58 -9.42
CA ILE A 103 -10.40 -9.79 -10.87
C ILE A 103 -11.48 -8.85 -11.38
N GLU A 104 -11.12 -7.98 -12.34
CA GLU A 104 -12.08 -7.08 -12.95
C GLU A 104 -12.98 -7.85 -13.91
N GLN A 105 -14.29 -7.72 -13.76
CA GLN A 105 -15.27 -8.35 -14.63
C GLN A 105 -15.48 -7.45 -15.85
N ASN A 106 -14.60 -7.57 -16.84
CA ASN A 106 -14.72 -6.82 -18.09
C ASN A 106 -14.56 -7.72 -19.33
N THR A 107 -15.19 -7.32 -20.44
CA THR A 107 -15.18 -8.06 -21.72
C THR A 107 -13.91 -7.81 -22.54
N MET A 108 -12.82 -7.43 -21.88
CA MET A 108 -11.56 -7.16 -22.56
C MET A 108 -10.91 -8.48 -23.02
N ALA A 109 -10.08 -8.41 -24.06
CA ALA A 109 -9.37 -9.59 -24.57
C ALA A 109 -8.32 -10.17 -23.60
N VAL A 110 -8.06 -9.49 -22.48
CA VAL A 110 -7.05 -9.81 -21.47
C VAL A 110 -7.66 -9.53 -20.11
N THR A 111 -7.57 -10.47 -19.19
CA THR A 111 -8.06 -10.33 -17.82
C THR A 111 -7.10 -9.47 -17.01
N HIS A 112 -7.63 -8.53 -16.23
CA HIS A 112 -6.84 -7.62 -15.40
C HIS A 112 -7.30 -7.70 -13.95
N GLY A 113 -6.38 -7.39 -13.03
CA GLY A 113 -6.73 -7.34 -11.63
C GLY A 113 -5.60 -6.90 -10.71
N THR A 114 -5.85 -7.03 -9.42
CA THR A 114 -4.89 -6.70 -8.36
C THR A 114 -4.71 -7.85 -7.39
N LEU A 115 -3.50 -7.97 -6.85
CA LEU A 115 -3.15 -8.88 -5.77
C LEU A 115 -2.78 -8.04 -4.55
N GLY A 116 -3.24 -8.43 -3.37
CA GLY A 116 -3.04 -7.67 -2.13
C GLY A 116 -2.64 -8.55 -0.97
N ILE A 117 -1.61 -8.15 -0.20
CA ILE A 117 -1.23 -8.80 1.05
C ILE A 117 -1.34 -7.79 2.19
N THR A 118 -2.16 -8.09 3.19
CA THR A 118 -2.36 -7.25 4.38
C THR A 118 -2.17 -8.06 5.66
N PRO A 119 -1.43 -7.60 6.68
CA PRO A 119 -1.28 -8.29 7.97
C PRO A 119 -2.53 -8.14 8.86
N MET A 120 -3.71 -8.42 8.29
CA MET A 120 -5.03 -8.14 8.88
C MET A 120 -5.21 -8.83 10.24
N PHE A 121 -4.73 -10.07 10.39
CA PHE A 121 -5.01 -10.86 11.58
C PHE A 121 -4.17 -10.41 12.78
N ARG A 122 -2.98 -9.82 12.56
CA ARG A 122 -2.23 -9.16 13.65
C ARG A 122 -2.99 -7.99 14.26
N LEU A 123 -3.76 -7.28 13.42
CA LEU A 123 -4.52 -6.11 13.85
C LEU A 123 -5.76 -6.52 14.65
N VAL A 124 -6.39 -7.62 14.26
CA VAL A 124 -7.48 -8.24 15.02
C VAL A 124 -6.98 -8.61 16.41
N ASP A 125 -5.82 -9.27 16.49
CA ASP A 125 -5.21 -9.69 17.77
C ASP A 125 -4.77 -8.50 18.63
N ALA A 126 -4.30 -7.40 18.01
CA ALA A 126 -3.92 -6.17 18.71
C ALA A 126 -5.11 -5.41 19.33
N GLY A 127 -6.33 -5.74 18.91
CA GLY A 127 -7.57 -5.25 19.51
C GLY A 127 -7.96 -3.81 19.13
N SER A 128 -9.14 -3.40 19.61
CA SER A 128 -9.81 -2.16 19.19
C SER A 128 -9.05 -0.87 19.49
N ALA A 129 -8.20 -0.84 20.51
CA ALA A 129 -7.38 0.33 20.85
C ALA A 129 -6.33 0.61 19.76
N HIS A 130 -5.71 -0.44 19.22
CA HIS A 130 -4.73 -0.32 18.15
C HIS A 130 -5.38 0.19 16.86
N ILE A 131 -6.54 -0.38 16.50
CA ILE A 131 -7.33 0.06 15.34
C ILE A 131 -7.71 1.54 15.45
N LYS A 132 -8.19 1.99 16.62
CA LYS A 132 -8.49 3.41 16.87
C LYS A 132 -7.26 4.31 16.70
N LYS A 133 -6.09 3.85 17.14
CA LYS A 133 -4.83 4.59 16.96
C LYS A 133 -4.49 4.75 15.48
N LEU A 134 -4.59 3.68 14.68
CA LEU A 134 -4.38 3.76 13.23
C LEU A 134 -5.33 4.75 12.57
N GLN A 135 -6.63 4.65 12.89
CA GLN A 135 -7.65 5.56 12.38
C GLN A 135 -7.40 7.02 12.77
N SER A 136 -6.90 7.28 13.99
CA SER A 136 -6.55 8.65 14.43
C SER A 136 -5.36 9.26 13.68
N GLY A 137 -4.54 8.44 13.02
CA GLY A 137 -3.40 8.88 12.21
C GLY A 137 -3.76 9.27 10.77
N ILE A 138 -4.96 8.92 10.30
CA ILE A 138 -5.40 9.17 8.93
C ILE A 138 -5.44 10.68 8.66
N GLY A 139 -4.72 11.12 7.62
CA GLY A 139 -4.62 12.51 7.21
C GLY A 139 -3.81 13.41 8.15
N LYS A 140 -3.24 12.87 9.24
CA LYS A 140 -2.46 13.63 10.19
C LYS A 140 -1.25 14.29 9.50
N ASP A 141 -0.92 15.51 9.90
CA ASP A 141 0.22 16.29 9.41
C ASP A 141 0.15 16.66 7.92
N PHE A 142 -0.99 16.42 7.25
CA PHE A 142 -1.27 16.95 5.91
C PHE A 142 -2.16 18.21 6.02
N PRO A 143 -1.84 19.31 5.32
CA PRO A 143 -2.67 20.51 5.34
C PRO A 143 -3.98 20.25 4.62
N THR A 144 -5.08 20.10 5.36
CA THR A 144 -6.41 19.86 4.78
C THR A 144 -7.36 21.03 5.05
N PRO A 145 -8.24 21.40 4.10
CA PRO A 145 -9.23 22.44 4.30
C PRO A 145 -10.08 22.18 5.56
N PRO A 146 -10.46 23.21 6.32
CA PRO A 146 -11.22 23.04 7.54
C PRO A 146 -12.52 22.25 7.34
N LYS A 147 -12.85 21.38 8.30
CA LYS A 147 -14.03 20.51 8.26
C LYS A 147 -14.03 19.53 7.07
N SER A 148 -12.85 19.16 6.56
CA SER A 148 -12.73 18.05 5.62
C SER A 148 -12.80 16.71 6.34
N LYS A 149 -13.46 15.74 5.72
CA LYS A 149 -13.42 14.33 6.10
C LYS A 149 -12.44 13.63 5.16
N ILE A 150 -11.42 12.98 5.74
CA ILE A 150 -10.49 12.16 4.97
C ILE A 150 -11.16 10.82 4.69
N LEU A 151 -11.20 10.43 3.42
CA LEU A 151 -11.75 9.18 2.96
C LEU A 151 -10.63 8.14 2.82
N ASN A 152 -9.54 8.52 2.15
CA ASN A 152 -8.33 7.72 2.01
C ASN A 152 -7.08 8.55 2.31
N ASP A 153 -6.08 7.93 2.95
CA ASP A 153 -4.71 8.41 3.13
C ASP A 153 -3.77 7.26 2.77
N ILE A 154 -3.13 7.37 1.61
CA ILE A 154 -2.26 6.34 1.04
C ILE A 154 -0.84 6.88 1.08
N LYS A 155 0.11 6.12 1.63
CA LYS A 155 1.54 6.45 1.57
C LYS A 155 2.27 5.29 0.91
N SER A 156 3.26 5.61 0.09
CA SER A 156 4.14 4.60 -0.52
C SER A 156 5.58 5.05 -0.42
N ASP A 157 6.50 4.08 -0.31
CA ASP A 157 7.95 4.28 -0.44
C ASP A 157 8.47 3.31 -1.50
N ASP A 158 8.68 3.85 -2.70
CA ASP A 158 9.12 3.07 -3.86
C ASP A 158 10.54 3.51 -4.24
N GLY A 159 11.54 2.76 -3.78
CA GLY A 159 12.94 3.04 -4.06
C GLY A 159 13.45 4.35 -3.47
N GLY A 160 12.93 4.76 -2.31
CA GLY A 160 13.29 6.01 -1.63
C GLY A 160 12.49 7.23 -2.09
N ILE A 161 11.57 7.06 -3.05
CA ILE A 161 10.61 8.10 -3.43
C ILE A 161 9.38 7.94 -2.55
N VAL A 162 9.21 8.86 -1.60
CA VAL A 162 8.08 8.83 -0.67
C VAL A 162 6.92 9.62 -1.23
N THR A 163 5.82 8.93 -1.51
CA THR A 163 4.58 9.53 -1.97
C THR A 163 3.49 9.45 -0.91
N ARG A 164 2.58 10.42 -0.92
CA ARG A 164 1.38 10.40 -0.08
C ARG A 164 0.20 10.99 -0.83
N THR A 165 -0.89 10.25 -0.94
CA THR A 165 -2.13 10.64 -1.61
C THR A 165 -3.29 10.64 -0.63
N LEU A 166 -3.94 11.79 -0.46
CA LEU A 166 -5.17 11.92 0.32
C LEU A 166 -6.36 12.13 -0.60
N LEU A 167 -7.43 11.38 -0.35
CA LEU A 167 -8.77 11.69 -0.83
C LEU A 167 -9.59 12.24 0.33
N PHE A 168 -10.19 13.41 0.15
CA PHE A 168 -11.04 14.03 1.17
C PHE A 168 -12.30 14.64 0.55
N GLU A 169 -13.32 14.83 1.38
CA GLU A 169 -14.54 15.54 1.01
C GLU A 169 -14.83 16.70 1.99
N ASN A 170 -15.47 17.75 1.49
CA ASN A 170 -16.06 18.81 2.31
C ASN A 170 -17.20 19.54 1.58
N ALA A 171 -17.88 20.43 2.30
CA ALA A 171 -18.96 21.27 1.77
C ALA A 171 -18.48 22.60 1.15
N GLN A 172 -17.16 22.84 1.08
CA GLN A 172 -16.62 24.07 0.49
C GLN A 172 -16.57 23.94 -1.04
N SER A 173 -16.73 25.05 -1.76
CA SER A 173 -16.55 25.08 -3.22
C SER A 173 -15.11 24.76 -3.62
N VAL A 174 -14.90 24.30 -4.86
CA VAL A 174 -13.55 24.12 -5.45
C VAL A 174 -12.67 25.35 -5.25
N ARG A 175 -13.22 26.55 -5.52
CA ARG A 175 -12.52 27.83 -5.34
C ARG A 175 -12.14 28.13 -3.89
N GLN A 176 -12.91 27.69 -2.90
CA GLN A 176 -12.55 27.82 -1.49
C GLN A 176 -11.40 26.88 -1.11
N ASN A 177 -11.45 25.64 -1.60
CA ASN A 177 -10.39 24.65 -1.41
C ASN A 177 -9.07 25.11 -2.03
N LEU A 178 -9.07 25.56 -3.29
CA LEU A 178 -7.88 26.10 -3.96
C LEU A 178 -7.27 27.27 -3.20
N ARG A 179 -8.11 28.22 -2.75
CA ARG A 179 -7.65 29.37 -1.96
C ARG A 179 -7.05 28.97 -0.61
N PHE A 180 -7.53 27.89 0.02
CA PHE A 180 -6.92 27.36 1.23
C PHE A 180 -5.48 26.90 0.96
N TYR A 181 -5.26 26.08 -0.08
CA TYR A 181 -3.93 25.58 -0.43
C TYR A 181 -3.00 26.69 -0.90
N LEU A 182 -3.46 27.61 -1.76
CA LEU A 182 -2.65 28.75 -2.17
C LEU A 182 -2.15 29.54 -0.94
N ARG A 183 -3.03 29.90 0.00
CA ARG A 183 -2.62 30.66 1.18
C ARG A 183 -1.69 29.87 2.12
N SER A 184 -2.08 28.65 2.48
CA SER A 184 -1.33 27.85 3.47
C SER A 184 0.02 27.39 2.95
N MET A 185 0.09 27.00 1.68
CA MET A 185 1.32 26.48 1.11
C MET A 185 2.26 27.61 0.68
N GLN A 186 1.75 28.73 0.13
CA GLN A 186 2.61 29.87 -0.23
C GLN A 186 3.22 30.55 1.00
N SER A 187 2.50 30.65 2.12
CA SER A 187 3.10 31.14 3.37
C SER A 187 4.26 30.27 3.84
N ASP A 188 4.22 28.99 3.51
CA ASP A 188 5.27 28.02 3.78
C ASP A 188 6.35 27.96 2.68
N GLY A 189 6.34 28.89 1.71
CA GLY A 189 7.35 29.00 0.66
C GLY A 189 7.19 28.05 -0.52
N TRP A 190 6.01 27.45 -0.70
CA TRP A 190 5.68 26.71 -1.91
C TRP A 190 5.38 27.65 -3.07
N GLN A 191 5.79 27.25 -4.27
CA GLN A 191 5.54 27.98 -5.50
C GLN A 191 4.54 27.23 -6.37
N VAL A 192 3.74 27.97 -7.12
CA VAL A 192 2.78 27.42 -8.08
C VAL A 192 3.51 27.04 -9.37
N LEU A 193 3.21 25.86 -9.90
CA LEU A 193 3.73 25.40 -11.19
C LEU A 193 2.73 25.67 -12.32
N GLY A 194 3.22 26.11 -13.47
CA GLY A 194 2.43 26.18 -14.71
C GLY A 194 1.42 27.34 -14.80
N GLY A 195 1.46 28.32 -13.89
CA GLY A 195 0.61 29.51 -13.97
C GLY A 195 0.82 30.50 -12.82
N THR A 196 0.12 31.62 -12.87
CA THR A 196 0.01 32.55 -11.73
C THR A 196 -1.23 32.18 -10.90
N PRO A 197 -1.27 32.48 -9.58
CA PRO A 197 -2.45 32.26 -8.74
C PRO A 197 -3.75 32.89 -9.29
N GLU A 198 -3.61 33.94 -10.11
CA GLU A 198 -4.71 34.65 -10.77
C GLU A 198 -5.33 33.84 -11.91
N ASN A 199 -4.51 33.08 -12.65
CA ASN A 199 -4.93 32.23 -13.76
C ASN A 199 -5.51 30.88 -13.30
N ILE A 200 -5.38 30.55 -12.01
CA ILE A 200 -5.84 29.28 -11.41
C ILE A 200 -7.30 29.32 -10.97
N LYS A 201 -7.97 30.48 -11.10
CA LYS A 201 -9.34 30.69 -10.60
C LYS A 201 -10.39 29.77 -11.26
N ASP A 202 -10.12 29.26 -12.46
CA ASP A 202 -11.05 28.46 -13.27
C ASP A 202 -10.58 27.02 -13.52
N VAL A 203 -9.49 26.58 -12.88
CA VAL A 203 -8.99 25.20 -13.00
C VAL A 203 -9.26 24.40 -11.75
N ASN A 204 -9.68 23.16 -11.95
CA ASN A 204 -9.91 22.18 -10.89
C ASN A 204 -8.61 21.53 -10.38
N VAL A 205 -7.45 21.99 -10.85
CA VAL A 205 -6.14 21.39 -10.60
C VAL A 205 -5.16 22.46 -10.13
N LEU A 206 -4.29 22.11 -9.18
CA LEU A 206 -3.21 22.96 -8.69
C LEU A 206 -1.95 22.11 -8.49
N ALA A 207 -0.86 22.51 -9.14
CA ALA A 207 0.46 21.92 -8.96
C ALA A 207 1.38 22.92 -8.25
N MET A 208 2.14 22.45 -7.27
CA MET A 208 3.07 23.27 -6.47
C MET A 208 4.38 22.53 -6.21
N ASN A 209 5.46 23.28 -5.95
CA ASN A 209 6.75 22.73 -5.53
C ASN A 209 7.42 23.52 -4.41
N LYS A 210 8.31 22.84 -3.66
CA LYS A 210 9.21 23.45 -2.68
C LYS A 210 10.45 22.58 -2.50
N GLY A 211 11.62 23.07 -2.94
CA GLY A 211 12.92 22.43 -2.66
C GLY A 211 12.99 20.94 -3.00
N GLY A 212 12.51 20.54 -4.18
CA GLY A 212 12.45 19.13 -4.62
C GLY A 212 11.11 18.45 -4.38
N ARG A 213 10.35 18.89 -3.36
CA ARG A 213 9.02 18.38 -3.05
C ARG A 213 7.99 18.88 -4.06
N LYS A 214 7.02 18.03 -4.41
CA LYS A 214 5.91 18.36 -5.32
C LYS A 214 4.57 18.08 -4.65
N LEU A 215 3.57 18.87 -4.99
CA LEU A 215 2.18 18.68 -4.56
C LEU A 215 1.26 18.89 -5.77
N ASN A 216 0.44 17.88 -6.07
CA ASN A 216 -0.62 17.95 -7.07
C ASN A 216 -1.98 17.83 -6.38
N LEU A 217 -2.88 18.74 -6.70
CA LEU A 217 -4.23 18.80 -6.17
C LEU A 217 -5.21 18.74 -7.32
N SER A 218 -6.29 17.98 -7.16
CA SER A 218 -7.40 17.93 -8.10
C SER A 218 -8.72 17.92 -7.35
N PHE A 219 -9.72 18.62 -7.86
CA PHE A 219 -11.01 18.79 -7.22
C PHE A 219 -12.16 18.48 -8.16
N VAL A 220 -13.20 17.85 -7.63
CA VAL A 220 -14.45 17.63 -8.36
C VAL A 220 -15.61 17.98 -7.44
N SER A 221 -16.60 18.70 -7.97
CA SER A 221 -17.85 18.97 -7.27
C SER A 221 -18.90 17.96 -7.72
N ARG A 222 -19.53 17.26 -6.77
CA ARG A 222 -20.59 16.28 -7.01
C ARG A 222 -21.54 16.25 -5.82
N ASP A 223 -22.85 16.23 -6.09
CA ASP A 223 -23.92 16.09 -5.09
C ASP A 223 -23.81 17.11 -3.93
N GLY A 224 -23.46 18.36 -4.26
CA GLY A 224 -23.32 19.44 -3.28
C GLY A 224 -22.07 19.37 -2.39
N LYS A 225 -21.17 18.41 -2.64
CA LYS A 225 -19.86 18.31 -1.98
C LYS A 225 -18.71 18.53 -2.98
N THR A 226 -17.57 18.91 -2.46
CA THR A 226 -16.30 18.88 -3.20
C THR A 226 -15.45 17.72 -2.68
N TYR A 227 -14.96 16.91 -3.61
CA TYR A 227 -13.96 15.88 -3.39
C TYR A 227 -12.61 16.42 -3.85
N GLY A 228 -11.58 16.25 -3.04
CA GLY A 228 -10.22 16.65 -3.34
C GLY A 228 -9.28 15.46 -3.28
N VAL A 229 -8.42 15.32 -4.30
CA VAL A 229 -7.28 14.41 -4.30
C VAL A 229 -6.01 15.25 -4.18
N ALA A 230 -5.19 14.95 -3.18
CA ALA A 230 -3.94 15.65 -2.91
C ALA A 230 -2.79 14.65 -2.90
N THR A 231 -1.87 14.76 -3.85
CA THR A 231 -0.69 13.88 -3.97
C THR A 231 0.58 14.66 -3.74
N SER A 232 1.31 14.34 -2.67
CA SER A 232 2.64 14.89 -2.40
C SER A 232 3.74 13.87 -2.72
N ILE A 233 4.84 14.36 -3.27
CA ILE A 233 6.06 13.61 -3.55
C ILE A 233 7.19 14.33 -2.79
N ASN A 234 7.94 13.59 -1.98
CA ASN A 234 9.06 14.13 -1.19
C ASN A 234 10.40 13.57 -1.68
#